data_AF-A0A938SK74-F1
#
_entry.id   AF-A0A938SK74-F1
#
_cell.length_a   1.000
_cell.length_b   1.000
_cell.length_c   1.000
_cell.angle_alpha   90.00
_cell.angle_beta   90.00
_cell.angle_gamma   90.00
#
_symmetry.space_group_name_H-M   'P 1'
#
loop_
_entity.id
_entity.type
_entity.pdbx_description
1 polymer ?
#
loop_
_entity_poly.entity_id
_entity_poly.type
_entity_poly.pdbx_seq_one_letter_code
_entity_poly.pdbx_strand_id
1 'polypeptide(L)'
;MPMAKYYPILLDVRGRKCVVVGGGEVARRKARSLRDAGARVTVVSPQFCRGLRSERGVKLVKQRYGSAALADALLVVAATDNPETNRQVAADAATRGTLVNVVDVPSLCSFIVPAT
;
A
#
# COMPACT_ATOMS: atom_id res chain seq x y z
N MET A 1 10.22 -2.38 31.80
CA MET A 1 10.81 -2.80 30.51
C MET A 1 9.84 -2.35 29.42
N PRO A 2 10.23 -1.56 28.41
CA PRO A 2 9.27 -1.14 27.40
C PRO A 2 8.75 -2.40 26.69
N MET A 3 7.44 -2.60 26.83
CA MET A 3 6.64 -3.65 26.24
C MET A 3 6.69 -3.56 24.70
N ALA A 4 6.40 -4.68 24.04
CA ALA A 4 6.43 -4.86 22.58
C ALA A 4 6.04 -3.60 21.78
N LYS A 5 6.94 -3.17 20.88
CA LYS A 5 6.75 -2.02 19.96
C LYS A 5 5.56 -2.16 19.01
N TYR A 6 5.11 -3.39 18.77
CA TYR A 6 4.01 -3.71 17.88
C TYR A 6 3.11 -4.77 18.52
N TYR A 7 1.82 -4.71 18.22
CA TYR A 7 0.85 -5.74 18.58
C TYR A 7 0.56 -6.61 17.35
N PRO A 8 0.84 -7.93 17.38
CA PRO A 8 0.65 -8.79 16.21
C PRO A 8 -0.84 -9.02 15.96
N ILE A 9 -1.25 -8.86 14.70
CA ILE A 9 -2.62 -9.13 14.25
C ILE A 9 -2.60 -9.89 12.93
N LEU A 10 -3.64 -10.68 12.69
CA LEU A 10 -3.98 -11.22 11.38
C LEU A 10 -5.16 -10.39 10.84
N LEU A 11 -4.93 -9.63 9.77
CA LEU A 11 -5.93 -8.74 9.20
C LEU A 11 -6.66 -9.43 8.04
N ASP A 12 -7.99 -9.55 8.15
CA ASP A 12 -8.81 -10.02 7.04
C ASP A 12 -9.04 -8.89 6.02
N VAL A 13 -8.45 -9.06 4.84
CA VAL A 13 -8.53 -8.10 3.72
C VAL A 13 -9.46 -8.56 2.60
N ARG A 14 -10.13 -9.71 2.74
CA ARG A 14 -10.99 -10.28 1.68
C ARG A 14 -12.09 -9.30 1.29
N GLY A 15 -12.18 -8.98 0.00
CA GLY A 15 -13.15 -8.01 -0.53
C GLY A 15 -12.90 -6.54 -0.12
N ARG A 16 -11.92 -6.26 0.75
CA ARG A 16 -11.61 -4.90 1.22
C ARG A 16 -10.77 -4.17 0.18
N LYS A 17 -10.96 -2.85 0.07
CA LYS A 17 -10.16 -2.02 -0.83
C LYS A 17 -8.76 -1.84 -0.21
N CYS A 18 -7.73 -2.19 -0.98
CA CYS A 18 -6.34 -1.92 -0.62
C CYS A 18 -5.67 -1.16 -1.75
N VAL A 19 -4.89 -0.13 -1.39
CA VAL A 19 -4.21 0.74 -2.37
C VAL A 19 -2.72 0.46 -2.35
N VAL A 20 -2.09 0.44 -3.52
CA VAL A 20 -0.63 0.45 -3.65
C VAL A 20 -0.25 1.69 -4.46
N VAL A 21 0.59 2.55 -3.90
CA VAL A 21 1.10 3.74 -4.57
C VAL A 21 2.50 3.46 -5.07
N GLY A 22 2.71 3.55 -6.38
CA GLY A 22 3.95 3.15 -7.05
C GLY A 22 3.72 2.11 -8.13
N GLY A 23 4.65 2.04 -9.10
CA GLY A 23 4.48 1.26 -10.32
C GLY A 23 5.64 0.32 -10.64
N GLY A 24 6.63 0.20 -9.75
CA GLY A 24 7.79 -0.67 -9.92
C GLY A 24 7.56 -2.12 -9.45
N GLU A 25 8.61 -2.92 -9.45
CA GLU A 25 8.55 -4.33 -9.02
C GLU A 25 8.21 -4.50 -7.53
N VAL A 26 8.58 -3.55 -6.68
CA VAL A 26 8.15 -3.56 -5.26
C VAL A 26 6.62 -3.45 -5.17
N ALA A 27 6.04 -2.48 -5.86
CA ALA A 27 4.59 -2.30 -5.91
C ALA A 27 3.88 -3.54 -6.48
N ARG A 28 4.46 -4.17 -7.51
CA ARG A 28 3.96 -5.44 -8.06
C ARG A 28 3.89 -6.53 -7.01
N ARG A 29 4.98 -6.76 -6.26
CA ARG A 29 5.04 -7.81 -5.21
C ARG A 29 3.99 -7.58 -4.12
N LYS A 30 3.82 -6.33 -3.69
CA LYS A 30 2.83 -5.93 -2.68
C LYS A 30 1.40 -6.08 -3.19
N ALA A 31 1.12 -5.64 -4.42
CA ALA A 31 -0.17 -5.79 -5.07
C ALA A 31 -0.56 -7.27 -5.21
N ARG A 32 0.39 -8.12 -5.62
CA ARG A 32 0.21 -9.57 -5.72
C ARG A 32 -0.14 -10.19 -4.36
N SER A 33 0.63 -9.90 -3.31
CA SER A 33 0.39 -10.43 -1.97
C SER A 33 -0.99 -10.03 -1.43
N LEU A 34 -1.41 -8.77 -1.60
CA LEU A 34 -2.75 -8.31 -1.20
C LEU A 34 -3.87 -8.99 -2.00
N ARG A 35 -3.69 -9.14 -3.31
CA ARG A 35 -4.65 -9.82 -4.19
C ARG A 35 -4.80 -11.29 -3.80
N ASP A 36 -3.68 -11.98 -3.58
CA ASP A 36 -3.68 -13.40 -3.22
C ASP A 36 -4.33 -13.61 -1.83
N ALA A 37 -4.31 -12.61 -0.95
CA ALA A 37 -5.08 -12.55 0.30
C ALA A 37 -6.57 -12.17 0.11
N GLY A 38 -7.03 -11.95 -1.13
CA GLY A 38 -8.42 -11.67 -1.47
C GLY A 38 -8.81 -10.19 -1.49
N ALA A 39 -7.87 -9.25 -1.39
CA ALA A 39 -8.18 -7.82 -1.42
C ALA A 39 -8.60 -7.32 -2.82
N ARG A 40 -9.44 -6.28 -2.86
CA ARG A 40 -9.70 -5.48 -4.05
C ARG A 40 -8.57 -4.46 -4.22
N VAL A 41 -7.53 -4.85 -4.95
CA VAL A 41 -6.30 -4.06 -5.08
C VAL A 41 -6.42 -3.00 -6.17
N THR A 42 -6.08 -1.76 -5.82
CA THR A 42 -5.89 -0.65 -6.78
C THR A 42 -4.45 -0.15 -6.71
N VAL A 43 -3.76 -0.10 -7.85
CA VAL A 43 -2.39 0.44 -7.97
C VAL A 43 -2.46 1.80 -8.65
N VAL A 44 -1.92 2.82 -8.00
CA VAL A 44 -1.90 4.21 -8.49
C VAL A 44 -0.45 4.59 -8.82
N SER A 45 -0.19 4.89 -10.08
CA SER A 45 1.13 5.34 -10.53
C SER A 45 1.08 5.98 -11.91
N PRO A 46 1.93 6.98 -12.24
CA PRO A 46 2.01 7.52 -13.60
C PRO A 46 2.53 6.49 -14.63
N GLN A 47 3.27 5.48 -14.17
CA GLN A 47 3.89 4.46 -15.01
C GLN A 47 3.83 3.11 -14.30
N PHE A 48 3.86 2.01 -15.07
CA PHE A 48 3.84 0.65 -14.53
C PHE A 48 4.92 -0.19 -15.22
N CYS A 49 5.63 -0.99 -14.43
CA CYS A 49 6.54 -2.02 -14.93
C CYS A 49 5.76 -3.08 -15.74
N ARG A 50 6.47 -3.83 -16.58
CA ARG A 50 5.86 -4.88 -17.41
C ARG A 50 5.11 -5.91 -16.57
N GLY A 51 5.67 -6.30 -15.42
CA GLY A 51 5.04 -7.28 -14.53
C GLY A 51 3.69 -6.82 -13.98
N LEU A 52 3.55 -5.55 -13.59
CA LEU A 52 2.27 -4.99 -13.13
C LEU A 52 1.22 -4.90 -14.23
N ARG A 53 1.64 -4.63 -15.48
CA ARG A 53 0.71 -4.57 -16.63
C ARG A 53 0.12 -5.93 -16.98
N SER A 54 0.87 -7.01 -16.74
CA SER A 54 0.41 -8.38 -16.94
C SER A 54 -0.40 -8.93 -15.75
N GLU A 55 -0.19 -8.33 -14.56
CA GLU A 55 -1.20 -8.06 -13.51
C GLU A 55 -2.67 -8.49 -13.70
N ARG A 56 -3.10 -9.74 -13.48
CA ARG A 56 -4.54 -10.03 -13.41
C ARG A 56 -5.11 -9.81 -12.01
N GLY A 57 -6.38 -9.39 -11.93
CA GLY A 57 -7.10 -9.19 -10.66
C GLY A 57 -6.68 -7.95 -9.87
N VAL A 58 -5.96 -7.02 -10.50
CA VAL A 58 -5.54 -5.75 -9.91
C VAL A 58 -6.01 -4.60 -10.79
N LYS A 59 -6.57 -3.54 -10.19
CA LYS A 59 -6.97 -2.34 -10.91
C LYS A 59 -5.77 -1.39 -11.05
N LEU A 60 -5.38 -1.05 -12.27
CA LEU A 60 -4.33 -0.06 -12.52
C LEU A 60 -4.94 1.32 -12.81
N VAL A 61 -4.45 2.36 -12.14
CA VAL A 61 -4.92 3.74 -12.28
C VAL A 61 -3.72 4.62 -12.65
N LYS A 62 -3.63 4.97 -13.94
CA LYS A 62 -2.49 5.68 -14.53
C LYS A 62 -2.55 7.18 -14.23
N GLN A 63 -2.10 7.58 -13.03
CA GLN A 63 -2.08 8.97 -12.58
C GLN A 63 -1.05 9.16 -11.47
N ARG A 64 -0.71 10.42 -11.17
CA ARG A 64 0.01 10.76 -9.93
C ARG A 64 -0.90 10.51 -8.72
N TYR A 65 -0.28 10.23 -7.58
CA TYR A 65 -1.03 10.05 -6.34
C TYR A 65 -1.83 11.31 -5.97
N GLY A 66 -3.02 11.10 -5.42
CA GLY A 66 -3.85 12.12 -4.80
C GLY A 66 -4.74 11.47 -3.74
N SER A 67 -5.05 12.21 -2.67
CA SER A 67 -5.65 11.66 -1.45
C SER A 67 -7.02 10.97 -1.66
N ALA A 68 -7.75 11.34 -2.72
CA ALA A 68 -8.99 10.67 -3.13
C ALA A 68 -8.80 9.18 -3.44
N ALA A 69 -7.58 8.75 -3.80
CA ALA A 69 -7.27 7.33 -3.98
C ALA A 69 -7.56 6.49 -2.73
N LEU A 70 -7.40 7.09 -1.53
CA LEU A 70 -7.59 6.44 -0.23
C LEU A 70 -9.05 6.38 0.23
N ALA A 71 -10.02 6.93 -0.52
CA ALA A 71 -11.43 6.81 -0.16
C ALA A 71 -11.82 5.34 0.07
N ASP A 72 -12.38 5.02 1.24
CA ASP A 72 -12.79 3.67 1.68
C ASP A 72 -11.67 2.61 1.67
N ALA A 73 -10.40 3.02 1.61
CA ALA A 73 -9.28 2.09 1.67
C ALA A 73 -9.09 1.60 3.11
N LEU A 74 -9.02 0.28 3.28
CA LEU A 74 -8.63 -0.33 4.55
C LEU A 74 -7.15 -0.08 4.84
N LEU A 75 -6.31 -0.27 3.82
CA LEU A 75 -4.88 -0.02 3.91
C LEU A 75 -4.29 0.52 2.62
N VAL A 76 -3.14 1.17 2.74
CA VAL A 76 -2.29 1.63 1.65
C VAL A 76 -0.84 1.19 1.86
N VAL A 77 -0.19 0.79 0.76
CA VAL A 77 1.25 0.57 0.70
C VAL A 77 1.88 1.63 -0.20
N ALA A 78 2.78 2.45 0.34
CA ALA A 78 3.58 3.41 -0.43
C ALA A 78 4.91 2.76 -0.84
N ALA A 79 5.08 2.52 -2.13
CA ALA A 79 6.21 1.83 -2.73
C ALA A 79 6.75 2.64 -3.93
N THR A 80 7.01 3.93 -3.71
CA THR A 80 7.57 4.84 -4.71
C THR A 80 9.01 5.22 -4.37
N ASP A 81 9.78 5.59 -5.39
CA ASP A 81 11.12 6.17 -5.22
C ASP A 81 11.07 7.68 -4.88
N ASN A 82 9.88 8.26 -4.70
CA ASN A 82 9.69 9.67 -4.37
C ASN A 82 9.36 9.83 -2.87
N PRO A 83 10.31 10.31 -2.04
CA PRO A 83 10.10 10.47 -0.60
C PRO A 83 8.98 11.45 -0.24
N GLU A 84 8.72 12.46 -1.08
CA GLU A 84 7.64 13.42 -0.87
C GLU A 84 6.27 12.74 -1.05
N THR A 85 6.12 11.95 -2.12
CA THR A 85 4.90 11.15 -2.34
C THR A 85 4.67 10.17 -1.19
N ASN A 86 5.71 9.49 -0.71
CA ASN A 86 5.60 8.55 0.40
C ASN A 86 5.15 9.24 1.70
N ARG A 87 5.70 10.43 2.01
CA ARG A 87 5.28 11.25 3.15
C ARG A 87 3.83 11.72 3.03
N GLN A 88 3.43 12.17 1.84
CA GLN A 88 2.05 12.57 1.57
C GLN A 88 1.06 11.42 1.78
N VAL A 89 1.37 10.22 1.27
CA VAL A 89 0.54 9.02 1.49
C VAL A 89 0.38 8.71 2.98
N ALA A 90 1.47 8.79 3.76
CA ALA A 90 1.43 8.55 5.19
C ALA A 90 0.57 9.58 5.94
N ALA A 91 0.71 10.87 5.61
CA ALA A 91 -0.10 11.93 6.20
C ALA A 91 -1.58 11.77 5.88
N ASP A 92 -1.93 11.55 4.60
CA ASP A 92 -3.32 11.35 4.17
C ASP A 92 -3.95 10.11 4.80
N ALA A 93 -3.19 9.03 4.94
CA ALA A 93 -3.66 7.80 5.56
C ALA A 93 -3.94 8.00 7.05
N ALA A 94 -3.07 8.73 7.77
CA ALA A 94 -3.26 9.07 9.17
C ALA A 94 -4.55 9.89 9.39
N THR A 95 -4.81 10.91 8.56
CA THR A 95 -6.03 11.72 8.64
C THR A 95 -7.31 10.90 8.42
N ARG A 96 -7.24 9.80 7.67
CA ARG A 96 -8.40 8.97 7.30
C ARG A 96 -8.56 7.71 8.16
N GLY A 97 -7.62 7.42 9.05
CA GLY A 97 -7.58 6.14 9.77
C GLY A 97 -7.27 4.94 8.86
N THR A 98 -6.70 5.16 7.68
CA THR A 98 -6.25 4.09 6.77
C THR A 98 -4.91 3.54 7.27
N LEU A 99 -4.77 2.22 7.34
CA LEU A 99 -3.50 1.60 7.71
C LEU A 99 -2.44 1.87 6.63
N VAL A 100 -1.26 2.33 7.00
CA VAL A 100 -0.19 2.65 6.04
C VAL A 100 1.08 1.86 6.29
N ASN A 101 1.64 1.33 5.21
CA ASN A 101 2.98 0.78 5.15
C ASN A 101 3.78 1.54 4.09
N VAL A 102 4.80 2.30 4.53
CA VAL A 102 5.79 2.91 3.64
C VAL A 102 6.98 1.98 3.55
N VAL A 103 7.28 1.51 2.33
CA VAL A 103 8.38 0.57 2.11
C VAL A 103 9.70 1.22 2.58
N ASP A 104 10.48 0.46 3.35
CA ASP A 104 11.79 0.81 3.89
C ASP A 104 11.83 2.06 4.79
N VAL A 105 10.67 2.61 5.19
CA VAL A 105 10.59 3.76 6.12
C VAL A 105 9.67 3.45 7.32
N PRO A 106 10.12 2.66 8.31
CA PRO A 106 9.30 2.22 9.43
C PRO A 106 8.69 3.34 10.28
N SER A 107 9.32 4.52 10.34
CA SER A 107 8.83 5.67 11.09
C SER A 107 7.54 6.28 10.51
N LEU A 108 7.21 5.99 9.25
CA LEU A 108 5.98 6.44 8.59
C LEU A 108 4.90 5.36 8.53
N CYS A 109 5.14 4.19 9.11
CA CYS A 109 4.22 3.06 9.07
C CYS A 109 3.29 3.04 10.29
N SER A 110 2.00 2.78 10.07
CA SER A 110 1.07 2.39 11.15
C SER A 110 1.02 0.88 11.35
N PHE A 111 1.52 0.11 10.38
CA PHE A 111 1.71 -1.34 10.49
C PHE A 111 2.94 -1.80 9.70
N ILE A 112 3.52 -2.92 10.12
CA ILE A 112 4.64 -3.56 9.42
C ILE A 112 4.19 -4.86 8.78
N VAL A 113 4.76 -5.17 7.62
CA VAL A 113 4.67 -6.51 7.00
C VAL A 113 5.98 -7.22 7.32
N PRO A 114 5.96 -8.38 8.01
CA PRO A 114 7.17 -9.14 8.28
C PRO A 114 7.90 -9.49 6.99
N ALA A 115 9.23 -9.54 7.04
CA ALA A 115 9.98 -10.23 6.00
C ALA A 115 9.56 -11.71 6.01
N THR A 116 9.24 -12.25 4.85
CA THR A 116 8.97 -13.68 4.63
C THR A 116 9.95 -14.20 3.59
#